data_AF-A0A949G9R8-F1
#
_entry.id   AF-A0A949G9R8-F1
#
_cell.length_a   1.000
_cell.length_b   1.000
_cell.length_c   1.000
_cell.angle_alpha   90.00
_cell.angle_beta   90.00
_cell.angle_gamma   90.00
#
_symmetry.space_group_name_H-M   'P 1'
#
loop_
_entity.id
_entity.type
_entity.pdbx_description
1 polymer ?
#
loop_
_entity_poly.entity_id
_entity_poly.type
_entity_poly.pdbx_seq_one_letter_code
_entity_poly.pdbx_strand_id
1 'polypeptide(L)'
;MRRIIDDTDSGLEALLGETVTFFCLNYIYTGKLVGVNDKFVLLEEPKIVYETGPFGEKQWKDAQALPHELYVMLSAVESFGLVK
;
A
#
# COMPACT_ATOMS: atom_id res chain seq x y z
N MET A 1 16.36 -6.28 16.71
CA MET A 1 16.83 -5.64 15.46
C MET A 1 16.53 -6.60 14.31
N ARG A 2 15.69 -6.20 13.35
CA ARG A 2 15.45 -6.98 12.12
C ARG A 2 16.40 -6.47 11.04
N ARG A 3 16.99 -7.35 10.25
CA ARG A 3 17.81 -6.99 9.10
C ARG A 3 16.90 -6.96 7.87
N ILE A 4 17.05 -5.94 7.03
CA ILE A 4 16.49 -5.93 5.68
C ILE A 4 17.51 -6.67 4.81
N ILE A 5 17.06 -7.67 4.05
CA ILE A 5 17.90 -8.53 3.21
C ILE A 5 17.29 -8.44 1.81
N ASP A 6 18.11 -8.22 0.77
CA ASP A 6 17.66 -8.21 -0.64
C ASP A 6 17.35 -9.64 -1.14
N ASP A 7 16.52 -10.36 -0.40
CA ASP A 7 16.01 -11.68 -0.75
C ASP A 7 14.52 -11.57 -1.08
N THR A 8 14.02 -12.46 -1.93
CA THR A 8 12.61 -12.52 -2.38
C THR A 8 11.58 -12.64 -1.25
N ASP A 9 12.04 -12.84 -0.01
CA ASP A 9 11.24 -12.96 1.21
C ASP A 9 11.03 -11.61 1.96
N SER A 10 11.40 -10.47 1.38
CA SER A 10 11.17 -9.16 2.01
C SER A 10 10.74 -8.06 1.03
N GLY A 11 10.20 -6.95 1.55
CA GLY A 11 9.74 -5.83 0.72
C GLY A 11 8.34 -6.04 0.14
N LEU A 12 8.09 -5.52 -1.07
CA LEU A 12 6.76 -5.54 -1.71
C LEU A 12 6.34 -6.93 -2.17
N GLU A 13 7.27 -7.75 -2.66
CA GLU A 13 6.98 -9.12 -3.11
C GLU A 13 6.45 -9.99 -1.96
N ALA A 14 7.03 -9.84 -0.76
CA ALA A 14 6.57 -10.51 0.45
C ALA A 14 5.19 -10.07 0.95
N LEU A 15 4.64 -8.98 0.40
CA LEU A 15 3.31 -8.45 0.74
C LEU A 15 2.25 -8.76 -0.34
N LEU A 16 2.59 -9.55 -1.37
CA LEU A 16 1.62 -9.99 -2.38
C LEU A 16 0.47 -10.77 -1.73
N GLY A 17 -0.76 -10.40 -2.09
CA GLY A 17 -2.00 -10.95 -1.54
C GLY A 17 -2.53 -10.22 -0.30
N GLU A 18 -1.71 -9.36 0.35
CA GLU A 18 -2.11 -8.61 1.54
C GLU A 18 -2.76 -7.27 1.21
N THR A 19 -3.53 -6.73 2.16
CA THR A 19 -4.00 -5.34 2.09
C THR A 19 -2.89 -4.40 2.55
N VAL A 20 -2.23 -3.75 1.59
CA VAL A 20 -1.10 -2.87 1.84
C VAL A 20 -1.54 -1.42 1.83
N THR A 21 -0.88 -0.58 2.63
CA THR A 21 -0.99 0.88 2.58
C THR A 21 0.27 1.47 1.98
N PHE A 22 0.10 2.40 1.06
CA PHE A 22 1.15 3.17 0.42
C PHE A 22 0.98 4.63 0.82
N PHE A 23 1.96 5.17 1.53
CA PHE A 23 2.09 6.60 1.75
C PHE A 23 2.81 7.18 0.53
N CYS A 24 2.10 8.02 -0.22
CA CYS A 24 2.64 8.74 -1.37
C CYS A 24 2.59 10.25 -1.14
N LEU A 25 3.39 11.00 -1.93
CA LEU A 25 3.60 12.45 -1.78
C LEU A 25 2.32 13.28 -1.67
N ASN A 26 1.27 12.89 -2.40
CA ASN A 26 0.01 13.63 -2.44
C ASN A 26 -1.13 12.91 -1.72
N TYR A 27 -1.16 11.58 -1.78
CA TYR A 27 -2.30 10.78 -1.33
C TYR A 27 -1.82 9.47 -0.72
N ILE A 28 -2.63 8.93 0.18
CA ILE A 28 -2.44 7.60 0.71
C ILE A 28 -3.35 6.65 -0.07
N TYR A 29 -2.80 5.54 -0.54
CA TYR A 29 -3.56 4.48 -1.20
C TYR A 29 -3.52 3.22 -0.35
N THR A 30 -4.61 2.46 -0.36
CA THR A 30 -4.63 1.15 0.26
C THR A 30 -5.49 0.20 -0.56
N GLY A 31 -5.11 -1.07 -0.59
CA GLY A 31 -5.79 -2.08 -1.37
C GLY A 31 -5.01 -3.39 -1.32
N LYS A 32 -5.56 -4.43 -1.92
CA LYS A 32 -4.91 -5.72 -1.98
C LYS A 32 -3.81 -5.70 -3.03
N LEU A 33 -2.57 -5.92 -2.63
CA LEU A 33 -1.41 -5.91 -3.52
C LEU A 33 -1.40 -7.20 -4.36
N VAL A 34 -1.58 -7.09 -5.68
CA VAL A 34 -1.65 -8.26 -6.58
C VAL A 34 -0.58 -8.29 -7.67
N GLY A 35 0.19 -7.21 -7.82
CA GLY A 35 1.31 -7.17 -8.75
C GLY A 35 2.36 -6.16 -8.32
N VAL A 36 3.63 -6.50 -8.56
CA VAL A 36 4.79 -5.66 -8.25
C VAL A 36 5.76 -5.74 -9.42
N ASN A 37 6.36 -4.61 -9.78
CA ASN A 37 7.57 -4.54 -10.60
C ASN A 37 8.41 -3.32 -10.20
N ASP A 38 9.49 -3.07 -10.93
CA ASP A 38 10.45 -1.99 -10.64
C ASP A 38 9.87 -0.56 -10.74
N LYS A 39 8.67 -0.37 -11.29
CA LYS A 39 8.09 0.95 -11.58
C LYS A 39 6.79 1.21 -10.84
N PHE A 40 5.97 0.19 -10.65
CA PHE A 40 4.64 0.33 -10.08
C PHE A 40 4.15 -0.95 -9.42
N VAL A 41 3.11 -0.80 -8.62
CA VAL A 41 2.32 -1.90 -8.06
C VAL A 41 0.91 -1.88 -8.62
N LEU A 42 0.21 -3.02 -8.57
CA LEU A 42 -1.20 -3.16 -8.91
C LEU A 42 -2.01 -3.48 -7.66
N LEU A 43 -3.06 -2.70 -7.41
CA LEU A 43 -3.99 -2.87 -6.30
C LEU A 43 -5.38 -3.32 -6.78
N GLU A 44 -5.89 -4.39 -6.20
CA GLU A 44 -7.31 -4.76 -6.23
C GLU A 44 -8.07 -4.04 -5.10
N GLU A 45 -9.36 -3.76 -5.34
CA GLU A 45 -10.25 -3.04 -4.43
C GLU A 45 -9.64 -1.77 -3.80
N PRO A 46 -8.95 -0.91 -4.59
CA PRO A 46 -8.18 0.18 -4.04
C PRO A 46 -9.07 1.26 -3.44
N LYS A 47 -8.55 1.91 -2.41
CA LYS A 47 -9.12 3.09 -1.79
C LYS A 47 -8.09 4.20 -1.76
N ILE A 48 -8.56 5.42 -1.99
CA ILE A 48 -7.83 6.64 -1.64
C ILE A 48 -8.20 7.02 -0.21
N VAL A 49 -7.22 7.25 0.65
CA VAL A 49 -7.41 7.61 2.06
C VAL A 49 -7.15 9.11 2.21
N TYR A 50 -8.20 9.86 2.57
CA TYR A 50 -8.11 11.30 2.83
C TYR A 50 -7.81 11.59 4.30
N GLU A 51 -8.24 10.72 5.22
CA GLU A 51 -7.96 10.86 6.63
C GLU A 51 -7.72 9.51 7.30
N THR A 52 -6.56 9.38 7.96
CA THR A 52 -6.14 8.09 8.52
C THR A 52 -6.94 7.69 9.76
N GLY A 53 -7.38 8.68 10.55
CA GLY A 53 -7.74 8.48 11.94
C GLY A 53 -6.55 7.97 12.77
N PRO A 54 -6.80 7.51 14.02
CA PRO A 54 -5.77 6.87 14.84
C PRO A 54 -5.27 5.57 14.21
N PHE A 55 -3.94 5.35 14.19
CA PHE A 55 -3.36 4.11 13.64
C PHE A 55 -3.61 2.85 14.48
N GLY A 56 -4.05 2.99 15.73
CA GLY A 56 -4.48 1.85 16.56
C GLY A 56 -5.86 1.29 16.18
N GLU A 57 -6.63 2.00 15.34
CA GLU A 57 -7.93 1.54 14.87
C GLU A 57 -7.81 0.77 13.56
N LYS A 58 -8.67 -0.22 13.36
CA LYS A 58 -8.69 -1.05 12.14
C LYS A 58 -9.28 -0.35 10.91
N GLN A 59 -10.03 0.74 11.09
CA GLN A 59 -10.71 1.43 10.00
C GLN A 59 -10.04 2.77 9.71
N TRP A 60 -10.08 3.18 8.44
CA TRP A 60 -9.75 4.54 8.04
C TRP A 60 -10.86 5.48 8.45
N LYS A 61 -10.53 6.70 8.85
CA LYS A 61 -11.54 7.71 9.17
C LYS A 61 -12.26 8.20 7.91
N ASP A 62 -11.52 8.42 6.82
CA ASP A 62 -12.06 8.71 5.50
C ASP A 62 -11.24 8.00 4.42
N ALA A 63 -11.86 7.01 3.77
CA ALA A 63 -11.31 6.31 2.64
C ALA A 63 -12.41 6.00 1.62
N GLN A 64 -12.16 6.32 0.36
CA GLN A 64 -13.13 6.16 -0.73
C GLN A 64 -12.67 5.09 -1.71
N ALA A 65 -13.57 4.16 -2.03
CA ALA A 65 -13.31 3.11 -3.01
C ALA A 65 -13.18 3.69 -4.42
N LEU A 66 -12.21 3.17 -5.16
CA LEU A 66 -12.02 3.47 -6.57
C LEU A 66 -12.65 2.36 -7.43
N PRO A 67 -13.21 2.68 -8.61
CA PRO A 67 -14.10 1.77 -9.34
C PRO A 67 -13.40 0.57 -10.00
N HIS A 68 -12.07 0.58 -10.10
CA HIS A 68 -11.26 -0.42 -10.79
C HIS A 68 -9.94 -0.66 -10.04
N GLU A 69 -9.16 -1.61 -10.54
CA GLU A 69 -7.77 -1.77 -10.13
C GLU A 69 -6.98 -0.46 -10.33
N LEU A 70 -5.97 -0.25 -9.50
CA LEU A 70 -5.16 0.95 -9.52
C LEU A 70 -3.67 0.60 -9.62
N TYR A 71 -3.00 1.20 -10.59
CA TYR A 71 -1.54 1.22 -10.65
C TYR A 71 -1.01 2.36 -9.79
N VAL A 72 -0.15 2.06 -8.83
CA VAL A 72 0.53 3.07 -8.00
C VAL A 72 2.00 3.13 -8.41
N MET A 73 2.43 4.29 -8.89
CA MET A 73 3.81 4.53 -9.31
C MET A 73 4.76 4.60 -8.11
N LEU A 74 5.82 3.78 -8.10
CA LEU A 74 6.78 3.71 -6.99
C LEU A 74 7.61 4.99 -6.83
N SER A 75 7.77 5.78 -7.89
CA SER A 75 8.57 7.02 -7.86
C SER A 75 8.07 8.09 -6.88
N ALA A 76 6.83 7.96 -6.40
CA ALA A 76 6.21 8.89 -5.46
C ALA A 76 5.78 8.21 -4.15
N VAL A 77 6.24 6.99 -3.87
CA VAL A 77 5.98 6.27 -2.61
C VAL A 77 7.08 6.59 -1.61
N GLU A 78 6.76 7.24 -0.49
CA GLU A 78 7.70 7.44 0.61
C GLU A 78 7.84 6.19 1.48
N SER A 79 6.74 5.47 1.71
CA SER A 79 6.73 4.26 2.54
C SER A 79 5.52 3.38 2.26
N PHE A 80 5.63 2.11 2.62
CA PHE A 80 4.56 1.12 2.48
C PHE A 80 4.56 0.12 3.63
N GLY A 81 3.43 -0.57 3.83
CA GLY A 81 3.34 -1.69 4.76
C GLY A 81 1.92 -2.07 5.13
N LEU A 82 1.80 -3.01 6.06
CA LEU A 82 0.52 -3.40 6.68
C LEU A 82 0.24 -2.45 7.84
N VAL A 83 -0.69 -1.51 7.66
CA VAL A 83 -0.94 -0.41 8.60
C VAL A 83 -2.24 -0.61 9.40
N LYS A 84 -3.27 -1.21 8.81
CA LYS A 84 -4.58 -1.45 9.44
C LYS A 84 -5.10 -2.85 9.13
#